data_AF-A0A4S4MXC2-F1
#
_entry.id   AF-A0A4S4MXC2-F1
#
_cell.length_a   1.000
_cell.length_b   1.000
_cell.length_c   1.000
_cell.angle_alpha   90.00
_cell.angle_beta   90.00
_cell.angle_gamma   90.00
#
_symmetry.space_group_name_H-M   'P 1'
#
loop_
_entity.id
_entity.type
_entity.pdbx_description
1 polymer ?
#
loop_
_entity_poly.entity_id
_entity_poly.type
_entity_poly.pdbx_seq_one_letter_code
_entity_poly.pdbx_strand_id
1 'polypeptide(L)'
;MHLHPKDPNFPHPAVLHAVCASASRWASHDIATSPDGTRRDRFAEFHVMMQACVLLSWYFYQEGRWVEVWIFAGFQTRVAIPLRLNYPGTFSSQGGNSPGAYLAPPKDFVDLECRRRTWWMTIMFDRIVSVGGWLHGVDEKDIGTELPLCGTDFDSSSNVPGNPQDLATPELFIRHPAGYTDSFILFLKSVMLFGRVTDHNTRSNLRAPNLPTKGQNPFQIPGFQELDNLVSEEFLESIPTSFKHLGVNDDGSLDTDLYMVHIVPHAATITLHNHFLNFNESNNLSTARCVNATRAILTAYYRLSETSLDISRLHPFVTICWYLAAVVQIQLCKYFIEINDTARESTVWGEINVLRFIRHAYLWQPVPDRK
;
A
#
# COMPACT_ATOMS: atom_id res chain seq x y z
N MET A 1 2.29 -38.88 25.39
CA MET A 1 3.41 -38.45 24.54
C MET A 1 3.56 -36.94 24.73
N HIS A 2 4.37 -36.51 25.69
CA HIS A 2 4.54 -35.09 26.05
C HIS A 2 5.88 -34.61 25.49
N LEU A 3 5.89 -34.20 24.21
CA LEU A 3 7.04 -33.54 23.63
C LEU A 3 7.12 -32.11 24.18
N HIS A 4 8.32 -31.64 24.48
CA HIS A 4 8.56 -30.27 24.95
C HIS A 4 8.35 -29.28 23.78
N PRO A 5 7.82 -28.06 23.98
CA PRO A 5 7.56 -27.08 22.90
C PRO A 5 8.77 -26.63 22.07
N LYS A 6 9.98 -27.04 22.45
CA LYS A 6 11.24 -26.78 21.73
C LYS A 6 11.81 -28.05 21.06
N ASP A 7 11.12 -29.18 21.15
CA ASP A 7 11.52 -30.43 20.53
C ASP A 7 11.37 -30.32 19.00
N PRO A 8 12.36 -30.72 18.20
CA PRO A 8 12.29 -30.66 16.73
C PRO A 8 11.15 -31.50 16.13
N ASN A 9 10.60 -32.47 16.88
CA ASN A 9 9.43 -33.25 16.49
C ASN A 9 8.12 -32.71 17.08
N PHE A 10 8.16 -31.59 17.84
CA PHE A 10 6.95 -30.91 18.28
C PHE A 10 6.22 -30.36 17.04
N PRO A 11 4.89 -30.56 16.91
CA PRO A 11 4.17 -30.13 15.74
C PRO A 11 4.38 -28.64 15.49
N HIS A 12 4.74 -28.29 14.25
CA HIS A 12 4.98 -26.90 13.87
C HIS A 12 3.77 -26.04 14.26
N PRO A 13 3.95 -24.84 14.84
CA PRO A 13 2.83 -24.01 15.33
C PRO A 13 1.73 -23.78 14.30
N ALA A 14 2.09 -23.64 13.02
CA ALA A 14 1.13 -23.54 11.92
C ALA A 14 0.18 -24.75 11.79
N VAL A 15 0.66 -25.96 12.07
CA VAL A 15 -0.15 -27.19 12.05
C VAL A 15 -1.08 -27.23 13.27
N LEU A 16 -0.63 -26.77 14.43
CA LEU A 16 -1.46 -26.67 15.63
C LEU A 16 -2.58 -25.63 15.46
N HIS A 17 -2.28 -24.46 14.87
CA HIS A 17 -3.29 -23.46 14.53
C HIS A 17 -4.29 -23.98 13.48
N ALA A 18 -3.84 -24.73 12.47
CA ALA A 18 -4.71 -25.36 11.49
C ALA A 18 -5.63 -26.43 12.12
N VAL A 19 -5.12 -27.20 13.10
CA VAL A 19 -5.91 -28.17 13.86
C VAL A 19 -6.93 -27.48 14.76
N CYS A 20 -6.54 -26.42 15.49
CA CYS A 20 -7.47 -25.65 16.32
C CYS A 20 -8.56 -24.94 15.49
N ALA A 21 -8.21 -24.37 14.34
CA ALA A 21 -9.17 -23.75 13.41
C ALA A 21 -10.08 -24.78 12.71
N SER A 22 -9.59 -26.00 12.47
CA SER A 22 -10.40 -27.10 11.97
C SER A 22 -11.30 -27.70 13.05
N ALA A 23 -10.85 -27.70 14.31
CA ALA A 23 -11.61 -28.17 15.47
C ALA A 23 -12.68 -27.16 15.92
N SER A 24 -12.46 -25.86 15.76
CA SER A 24 -13.45 -24.82 16.08
C SER A 24 -14.71 -24.93 15.23
N ARG A 25 -14.62 -25.50 14.02
CA ARG A 25 -15.79 -25.88 13.20
C ARG A 25 -16.73 -26.89 13.86
N TRP A 26 -16.27 -27.57 14.91
CA TRP A 26 -17.03 -28.59 15.65
C TRP A 26 -17.37 -28.16 17.08
N ALA A 27 -17.00 -26.93 17.48
CA ALA A 27 -17.32 -26.39 18.79
C ALA A 27 -18.59 -25.52 18.73
N SER A 28 -19.72 -26.09 19.19
CA SER A 28 -20.99 -25.43 19.54
C SER A 28 -21.66 -24.52 18.49
N HIS A 29 -22.71 -25.08 17.85
CA HIS A 29 -23.60 -24.46 16.87
C HIS A 29 -24.78 -23.70 17.49
N ASP A 30 -24.76 -22.37 17.45
CA ASP A 30 -26.00 -21.58 17.37
C ASP A 30 -26.30 -21.29 15.89
N ILE A 31 -26.80 -22.31 15.18
CA ILE A 31 -27.25 -22.19 13.79
C ILE A 31 -28.60 -21.47 13.80
N ALA A 32 -28.66 -20.25 13.26
CA ALA A 32 -29.93 -19.61 12.94
C ALA A 32 -30.38 -20.08 11.55
N THR A 33 -31.47 -20.84 11.48
CA THR A 33 -32.13 -21.16 10.22
C THR A 33 -33.08 -20.02 9.87
N SER A 34 -32.90 -19.42 8.69
CA SER A 34 -33.84 -18.42 8.18
C SER A 34 -35.12 -19.12 7.66
N PRO A 35 -36.26 -18.41 7.54
CA PRO A 35 -37.54 -18.99 7.10
C PRO A 35 -37.51 -19.66 5.72
N ASP A 36 -36.51 -19.34 4.90
CA ASP A 36 -36.25 -19.89 3.58
C ASP A 36 -35.40 -21.18 3.60
N GLY A 37 -35.06 -21.70 4.78
CA GLY A 37 -34.23 -22.89 4.95
C GLY A 37 -32.72 -22.64 4.80
N THR A 38 -32.29 -21.39 4.61
CA THR A 38 -30.86 -21.05 4.57
C THR A 38 -30.24 -21.18 5.95
N ARG A 39 -29.16 -21.96 6.04
CA ARG A 39 -28.33 -22.06 7.26
C ARG A 39 -27.48 -20.80 7.36
N ARG A 40 -27.63 -20.05 8.45
CA ARG A 40 -26.75 -18.91 8.77
C ARG A 40 -26.06 -19.20 10.10
N ASP A 41 -24.74 -19.36 10.07
CA ASP A 41 -23.96 -19.27 11.31
C ASP A 41 -23.94 -17.81 11.78
N ARG A 42 -23.88 -17.57 13.09
CA ARG A 42 -23.62 -16.23 13.67
C ARG A 42 -22.17 -15.81 13.37
N PHE A 43 -21.94 -15.37 12.14
CA PHE A 43 -20.65 -15.01 11.54
C PHE A 43 -20.34 -13.50 11.57
N ALA A 44 -20.93 -12.72 12.49
CA ALA A 44 -20.65 -11.29 12.63
C ALA A 44 -19.18 -10.98 13.00
N GLU A 45 -18.43 -11.99 13.46
CA GLU A 45 -17.02 -11.85 13.86
C GLU A 45 -16.03 -11.81 12.68
N PHE A 46 -16.41 -12.24 11.47
CA PHE A 46 -15.45 -12.34 10.35
C PHE A 46 -14.97 -10.98 9.84
N HIS A 47 -15.85 -9.96 9.88
CA HIS A 47 -15.47 -8.60 9.51
C HIS A 47 -14.55 -7.97 10.57
N VAL A 48 -14.85 -8.18 11.86
CA VAL A 48 -13.98 -7.74 12.97
C VAL A 48 -12.63 -8.46 12.93
N MET A 49 -12.61 -9.76 12.60
CA MET A 49 -11.38 -10.52 12.40
C MET A 49 -10.55 -9.94 11.26
N MET A 50 -11.18 -9.55 10.13
CA MET A 50 -10.47 -8.88 9.04
C MET A 50 -9.88 -7.54 9.45
N GLN A 51 -10.64 -6.71 10.18
CA GLN A 51 -10.14 -5.44 10.71
C GLN A 51 -8.95 -5.64 11.67
N ALA A 52 -9.04 -6.63 12.57
CA ALA A 52 -7.95 -7.00 13.46
C ALA A 52 -6.71 -7.49 12.70
N CYS A 53 -6.90 -8.30 11.64
CA CYS A 53 -5.81 -8.72 10.76
C CYS A 53 -5.14 -7.52 10.09
N VAL A 54 -5.91 -6.55 9.60
CA VAL A 54 -5.37 -5.32 8.98
C VAL A 54 -4.47 -4.59 9.97
N LEU A 55 -4.97 -4.31 11.18
CA LEU A 55 -4.19 -3.64 12.23
C LEU A 55 -2.91 -4.40 12.58
N LEU A 56 -3.00 -5.73 12.74
CA LEU A 56 -1.84 -6.56 13.06
C LEU A 56 -0.78 -6.57 11.94
N SER A 57 -1.21 -6.45 10.69
CA SER A 57 -0.31 -6.44 9.54
C SER A 57 0.48 -5.15 9.46
N TRP A 58 -0.17 -4.02 9.74
CA TRP A 58 0.52 -2.73 9.88
C TRP A 58 1.49 -2.71 11.05
N TYR A 59 1.12 -3.35 12.17
CA TYR A 59 2.04 -3.55 13.29
C TYR A 59 3.28 -4.36 12.86
N PHE A 60 3.09 -5.52 12.21
CA PHE A 60 4.23 -6.30 11.72
C PHE A 60 5.09 -5.55 10.71
N TYR A 61 4.47 -4.72 9.88
CA TYR A 61 5.18 -3.85 8.96
C TYR A 61 6.07 -2.87 9.72
N GLN A 62 5.52 -2.18 10.73
CA GLN A 62 6.26 -1.23 11.55
C GLN A 62 7.43 -1.89 12.31
N GLU A 63 7.23 -3.11 12.81
CA GLU A 63 8.27 -3.92 13.48
C GLU A 63 9.28 -4.55 12.50
N GLY A 64 9.13 -4.39 11.19
CA GLY A 64 10.00 -5.01 10.19
C GLY A 64 9.91 -6.54 10.14
N ARG A 65 8.78 -7.12 10.56
CA ARG A 65 8.50 -8.57 10.54
C ARG A 65 8.01 -9.00 9.15
N TRP A 66 8.91 -8.97 8.18
CA TRP A 66 8.59 -9.10 6.75
C TRP A 66 7.94 -10.43 6.35
N VAL A 67 8.27 -11.53 7.01
CA VAL A 67 7.66 -12.85 6.74
C VAL A 67 6.18 -12.81 7.11
N GLU A 68 5.87 -12.27 8.29
CA GLU A 68 4.50 -12.11 8.76
C GLU A 68 3.72 -11.10 7.93
N VAL A 69 4.34 -9.98 7.54
CA VAL A 69 3.76 -9.00 6.60
C VAL A 69 3.26 -9.68 5.33
N TRP A 70 4.11 -10.50 4.70
CA TRP A 70 3.77 -11.17 3.44
C TRP A 70 2.66 -12.22 3.63
N ILE A 71 2.76 -13.05 4.67
CA ILE A 71 1.75 -14.06 4.98
C ILE A 71 0.39 -13.42 5.24
N PHE A 72 0.34 -12.33 6.01
CA PHE A 72 -0.90 -11.68 6.36
C PHE A 72 -1.52 -10.90 5.20
N ALA A 73 -0.72 -10.28 4.32
CA ALA A 73 -1.24 -9.67 3.09
C ALA A 73 -1.95 -10.72 2.21
N GLY A 74 -1.33 -11.88 2.02
CA GLY A 74 -1.94 -12.99 1.29
C GLY A 74 -3.18 -13.56 2.00
N PHE A 75 -3.15 -13.69 3.32
CA PHE A 75 -4.30 -14.15 4.10
C PHE A 75 -5.50 -13.21 3.95
N GLN A 76 -5.31 -11.90 4.15
CA GLN A 76 -6.37 -10.91 4.09
C GLN A 76 -7.01 -10.83 2.71
N THR A 77 -6.20 -10.75 1.65
CA THR A 77 -6.69 -10.69 0.27
C THR A 77 -7.54 -11.93 -0.06
N ARG A 78 -7.15 -13.12 0.42
CA ARG A 78 -7.91 -14.36 0.21
C ARG A 78 -9.19 -14.45 1.04
N VAL A 79 -9.22 -13.90 2.25
CA VAL A 79 -10.41 -13.91 3.13
C VAL A 79 -11.42 -12.83 2.72
N ALA A 80 -10.97 -11.68 2.20
CA ALA A 80 -11.86 -10.58 1.80
C ALA A 80 -12.82 -10.95 0.65
N ILE A 81 -12.40 -11.82 -0.28
CA ILE A 81 -13.20 -12.23 -1.44
C ILE A 81 -14.47 -13.00 -1.08
N PRO A 82 -14.43 -14.09 -0.28
CA PRO A 82 -15.66 -14.79 0.13
C PRO A 82 -16.54 -13.98 1.10
N LEU A 83 -16.03 -12.86 1.63
CA LEU A 83 -16.84 -11.85 2.34
C LEU A 83 -17.52 -10.86 1.38
N ARG A 84 -17.30 -10.99 0.05
CA ARG A 84 -17.84 -10.13 -1.02
C ARG A 84 -17.47 -8.66 -0.91
N LEU A 85 -16.40 -8.36 -0.20
CA LEU A 85 -15.92 -6.99 0.00
C LEU A 85 -15.48 -6.32 -1.30
N ASN A 86 -15.18 -7.11 -2.34
CA ASN A 86 -14.75 -6.67 -3.67
C ASN A 86 -15.89 -6.32 -4.64
N TYR A 87 -17.16 -6.46 -4.23
CA TYR A 87 -18.33 -6.13 -5.05
C TYR A 87 -18.82 -4.70 -4.76
N PRO A 88 -19.52 -4.06 -5.72
CA PRO A 88 -20.26 -2.82 -5.45
C PRO A 88 -21.16 -2.97 -4.23
N GLY A 89 -21.16 -1.98 -3.33
CA GLY A 89 -21.90 -2.07 -2.07
C GLY A 89 -21.40 -3.16 -1.10
N THR A 90 -20.22 -3.74 -1.31
CA THR A 90 -19.62 -4.82 -0.49
C THR A 90 -20.51 -6.05 -0.31
N PHE A 91 -21.40 -6.29 -1.27
CA PHE A 91 -22.39 -7.35 -1.23
C PHE A 91 -22.81 -7.76 -2.65
N SER A 92 -23.29 -8.99 -2.82
CA SER A 92 -23.96 -9.42 -4.04
C SER A 92 -25.06 -10.42 -3.70
N SER A 93 -26.27 -10.17 -4.24
CA SER A 93 -27.38 -11.12 -4.18
C SER A 93 -27.26 -12.24 -5.22
N GLN A 94 -26.42 -12.06 -6.24
CA GLN A 94 -26.18 -13.06 -7.27
C GLN A 94 -25.34 -14.21 -6.69
N GLY A 95 -25.86 -15.43 -6.79
CA GLY A 95 -25.23 -16.59 -6.16
C GLY A 95 -25.36 -16.58 -4.64
N GLY A 96 -26.42 -15.99 -4.07
CA GLY A 96 -26.70 -16.04 -2.63
C GLY A 96 -26.85 -17.45 -2.05
N ASN A 97 -27.15 -18.44 -2.90
CA ASN A 97 -27.16 -19.87 -2.54
C ASN A 97 -25.79 -20.55 -2.77
N SER A 98 -24.79 -19.82 -3.25
CA SER A 98 -23.43 -20.35 -3.39
C SER A 98 -22.75 -20.38 -2.01
N PRO A 99 -22.03 -21.46 -1.64
CA PRO A 99 -21.41 -21.65 -0.31
C PRO A 99 -20.36 -20.62 0.14
N GLY A 100 -20.15 -19.54 -0.63
CA GLY A 100 -19.07 -18.57 -0.46
C GLY A 100 -19.52 -17.12 -0.24
N ALA A 101 -20.76 -16.88 0.19
CA ALA A 101 -21.22 -15.56 0.63
C ALA A 101 -21.45 -15.58 2.15
N TYR A 102 -20.43 -15.18 2.93
CA TYR A 102 -20.46 -15.32 4.39
C TYR A 102 -21.00 -14.10 5.14
N LEU A 103 -21.06 -12.92 4.50
CA LEU A 103 -21.66 -11.72 5.09
C LEU A 103 -23.08 -11.52 4.58
N ALA A 104 -23.99 -11.19 5.51
CA ALA A 104 -25.30 -10.65 5.18
C ALA A 104 -25.14 -9.26 4.49
N PRO A 105 -26.18 -8.75 3.81
CA PRO A 105 -26.19 -7.36 3.35
C PRO A 105 -25.77 -6.39 4.48
N PRO A 106 -25.10 -5.26 4.16
CA PRO A 106 -24.79 -4.24 5.15
C PRO A 106 -26.05 -3.82 5.92
N LYS A 107 -25.96 -3.75 7.24
CA LYS A 107 -27.13 -3.46 8.11
C LYS A 107 -27.55 -1.98 8.05
N ASP A 108 -26.59 -1.10 7.81
CA ASP A 108 -26.72 0.35 7.73
C ASP A 108 -25.56 0.93 6.91
N PHE A 109 -25.57 2.24 6.69
CA PHE A 109 -24.53 2.94 5.92
C PHE A 109 -23.17 2.92 6.63
N VAL A 110 -23.14 2.85 7.98
CA VAL A 110 -21.91 2.78 8.77
C VAL A 110 -21.23 1.43 8.57
N ASP A 111 -21.99 0.33 8.59
CA ASP A 111 -21.49 -1.02 8.31
C ASP A 111 -20.96 -1.12 6.88
N LEU A 112 -21.69 -0.57 5.90
CA LEU A 112 -21.23 -0.51 4.52
C LEU A 112 -19.88 0.22 4.41
N GLU A 113 -19.76 1.39 5.02
CA GLU A 113 -18.52 2.17 4.97
C GLU A 113 -17.37 1.49 5.73
N CYS A 114 -17.64 0.84 6.88
CA CYS A 114 -16.65 0.03 7.59
C CYS A 114 -16.13 -1.12 6.72
N ARG A 115 -17.01 -1.81 5.99
CA ARG A 115 -16.65 -2.90 5.07
C ARG A 115 -15.81 -2.38 3.90
N ARG A 116 -16.22 -1.25 3.31
CA ARG A 116 -15.49 -0.59 2.22
C ARG A 116 -14.08 -0.16 2.64
N ARG A 117 -13.94 0.45 3.82
CA ARG A 117 -12.63 0.82 4.37
C ARG A 117 -11.76 -0.41 4.67
N THR A 118 -12.36 -1.48 5.18
CA THR A 118 -11.64 -2.77 5.41
C THR A 118 -11.11 -3.35 4.09
N TRP A 119 -11.94 -3.31 3.04
CA TRP A 119 -11.54 -3.71 1.69
C TRP A 119 -10.37 -2.90 1.17
N TRP A 120 -10.49 -1.57 1.17
CA TRP A 120 -9.46 -0.70 0.60
C TRP A 120 -8.16 -0.73 1.39
N MET A 121 -8.21 -0.86 2.72
CA MET A 121 -7.00 -1.08 3.53
C MET A 121 -6.30 -2.40 3.18
N THR A 122 -7.07 -3.46 2.89
CA THR A 122 -6.52 -4.75 2.43
C THR A 122 -5.82 -4.59 1.08
N ILE A 123 -6.45 -3.88 0.13
CA ILE A 123 -5.88 -3.64 -1.20
C ILE A 123 -4.65 -2.74 -1.13
N MET A 124 -4.70 -1.64 -0.38
CA MET A 124 -3.54 -0.74 -0.19
C MET A 124 -2.34 -1.51 0.36
N PHE A 125 -2.57 -2.34 1.39
CA PHE A 125 -1.51 -3.15 1.98
C PHE A 125 -0.90 -4.11 0.96
N ASP A 126 -1.73 -4.82 0.19
CA ASP A 126 -1.28 -5.72 -0.89
C ASP A 126 -0.42 -5.01 -1.95
N ARG A 127 -0.82 -3.80 -2.38
CA ARG A 127 -0.02 -2.98 -3.32
C ARG A 127 1.33 -2.56 -2.72
N ILE A 128 1.33 -2.15 -1.46
CA ILE A 128 2.52 -1.67 -0.77
C ILE A 128 3.55 -2.78 -0.57
N VAL A 129 3.13 -3.96 -0.10
CA VAL A 129 4.07 -5.05 0.21
C VAL A 129 4.60 -5.77 -1.04
N SER A 130 3.93 -5.61 -2.18
CA SER A 130 4.31 -6.24 -3.45
C SER A 130 5.41 -5.48 -4.21
N VAL A 131 5.93 -4.37 -3.66
CA VAL A 131 7.05 -3.59 -4.23
C VAL A 131 8.29 -4.43 -4.58
N GLY A 132 8.47 -5.58 -3.92
CA GLY A 132 9.57 -6.53 -4.17
C GLY A 132 9.55 -7.22 -5.54
N GLY A 133 8.66 -6.81 -6.46
CA GLY A 133 8.46 -7.44 -7.77
C GLY A 133 7.54 -8.65 -7.71
N TRP A 134 6.59 -8.64 -6.78
CA TRP A 134 5.66 -9.73 -6.53
C TRP A 134 4.31 -9.40 -7.16
N LEU A 135 3.57 -10.43 -7.57
CA LEU A 135 2.21 -10.24 -8.07
C LEU A 135 1.27 -9.86 -6.92
N HIS A 136 0.37 -8.92 -7.18
CA HIS A 136 -0.72 -8.59 -6.30
C HIS A 136 -1.67 -9.77 -6.07
N GLY A 137 -2.19 -9.89 -4.85
CA GLY A 137 -3.15 -10.94 -4.50
C GLY A 137 -4.52 -10.79 -5.17
N VAL A 138 -4.87 -9.56 -5.58
CA VAL A 138 -6.12 -9.23 -6.28
C VAL A 138 -5.82 -8.34 -7.49
N ASP A 139 -6.19 -8.79 -8.69
CA ASP A 139 -6.08 -8.00 -9.93
C ASP A 139 -7.10 -6.84 -9.92
N GLU A 140 -6.74 -5.67 -10.46
CA GLU A 140 -7.63 -4.50 -10.49
C GLU A 140 -8.98 -4.78 -11.16
N LYS A 141 -9.02 -5.68 -12.14
CA LYS A 141 -10.27 -6.06 -12.82
C LYS A 141 -11.29 -6.74 -11.89
N ASP A 142 -10.84 -7.27 -10.76
CA ASP A 142 -11.65 -8.00 -9.78
C ASP A 142 -12.09 -7.10 -8.61
N ILE A 143 -11.85 -5.78 -8.71
CA ILE A 143 -12.19 -4.76 -7.72
C ILE A 143 -13.37 -3.91 -8.26
N GLY A 144 -14.59 -4.27 -7.86
CA GLY A 144 -15.80 -3.52 -8.22
C GLY A 144 -16.30 -2.57 -7.13
N THR A 145 -15.66 -2.55 -5.96
CA THR A 145 -16.06 -1.73 -4.82
C THR A 145 -15.79 -0.26 -5.08
N GLU A 146 -16.72 0.61 -4.71
CA GLU A 146 -16.56 2.06 -4.82
C GLU A 146 -15.51 2.57 -3.82
N LEU A 147 -14.91 3.73 -4.09
CA LEU A 147 -13.99 4.41 -3.19
C LEU A 147 -14.68 4.78 -1.86
N PRO A 148 -13.94 4.87 -0.74
CA PRO A 148 -14.47 5.29 0.56
C PRO A 148 -15.12 6.67 0.52
N LEU A 149 -15.99 6.93 1.49
CA LEU A 149 -16.40 8.30 1.83
C LEU A 149 -15.25 9.05 2.50
N CYS A 150 -15.33 10.38 2.54
CA CYS A 150 -14.37 11.19 3.30
C CYS A 150 -14.39 10.80 4.79
N GLY A 151 -13.24 10.91 5.46
CA GLY A 151 -13.08 10.61 6.88
C GLY A 151 -14.07 11.37 7.75
N THR A 152 -14.28 12.66 7.48
CA THR A 152 -15.25 13.49 8.21
C THR A 152 -16.68 12.98 8.11
N ASP A 153 -17.10 12.48 6.95
CA ASP A 153 -18.45 11.94 6.76
C ASP A 153 -18.62 10.59 7.48
N PHE A 154 -17.55 9.78 7.48
CA PHE A 154 -17.53 8.52 8.22
C PHE A 154 -17.57 8.75 9.73
N ASP A 155 -16.71 9.62 10.26
CA ASP A 155 -16.59 9.90 11.70
C ASP A 155 -17.86 10.53 12.28
N SER A 156 -18.51 11.39 11.50
CA SER A 156 -19.79 12.00 11.87
C SER A 156 -20.99 11.07 11.65
N SER A 157 -20.78 9.87 11.09
CA SER A 157 -21.86 8.98 10.66
C SER A 157 -22.90 9.72 9.79
N SER A 158 -22.42 10.56 8.89
CA SER A 158 -23.28 11.34 8.00
C SER A 158 -23.93 10.44 6.95
N ASN A 159 -25.24 10.57 6.78
CA ASN A 159 -26.00 9.83 5.76
C ASN A 159 -25.89 10.54 4.39
N VAL A 160 -24.66 10.62 3.87
CA VAL A 160 -24.36 11.16 2.54
C VAL A 160 -24.44 10.06 1.48
N PRO A 161 -24.73 10.38 0.21
CA PRO A 161 -24.67 9.41 -0.87
C PRO A 161 -23.26 8.80 -0.98
N GLY A 162 -23.16 7.51 -1.28
CA GLY A 162 -21.89 6.82 -1.46
C GLY A 162 -20.99 7.49 -2.51
N ASN A 163 -19.68 7.29 -2.39
CA ASN A 163 -18.73 7.80 -3.38
C ASN A 163 -19.08 7.23 -4.77
N PRO A 164 -19.26 8.07 -5.80
CA PRO A 164 -19.64 7.60 -7.13
C PRO A 164 -18.45 7.02 -7.92
N GLN A 165 -17.23 7.11 -7.40
CA GLN A 165 -16.03 6.66 -8.08
C GLN A 165 -15.66 5.22 -7.68
N ASP A 166 -15.21 4.43 -8.65
CA ASP A 166 -14.59 3.11 -8.53
C ASP A 166 -13.36 3.03 -9.46
N LEU A 167 -12.69 1.87 -9.56
CA LEU A 167 -11.53 1.72 -10.45
C LEU A 167 -11.88 1.79 -11.95
N ALA A 168 -13.14 1.58 -12.33
CA ALA A 168 -13.60 1.69 -13.71
C ALA A 168 -13.97 3.12 -14.10
N THR A 169 -14.05 4.03 -13.14
CA THR A 169 -14.39 5.43 -13.36
C THR A 169 -13.32 6.11 -14.24
N PRO A 170 -13.70 6.72 -15.36
CA PRO A 170 -12.77 7.45 -16.21
C PRO A 170 -12.04 8.54 -15.44
N GLU A 171 -10.76 8.73 -15.75
CA GLU A 171 -9.94 9.80 -15.17
C GLU A 171 -9.86 9.75 -13.62
N LEU A 172 -10.07 8.57 -13.01
CA LEU A 172 -10.09 8.39 -11.55
C LEU A 172 -8.93 9.10 -10.83
N PHE A 173 -7.73 9.00 -11.40
CA PHE A 173 -6.50 9.51 -10.81
C PHE A 173 -6.32 11.02 -10.99
N ILE A 174 -6.98 11.63 -11.97
CA ILE A 174 -6.80 13.06 -12.29
C ILE A 174 -8.06 13.91 -12.03
N ARG A 175 -9.19 13.26 -11.70
CA ARG A 175 -10.44 13.93 -11.35
C ARG A 175 -10.84 13.64 -9.91
N HIS A 176 -10.88 14.71 -9.11
CA HIS A 176 -11.10 14.67 -7.66
C HIS A 176 -12.37 15.47 -7.29
N PRO A 177 -13.55 14.84 -7.18
CA PRO A 177 -14.78 15.54 -6.80
C PRO A 177 -14.69 16.11 -5.38
N ALA A 178 -14.96 17.41 -5.22
CA ALA A 178 -14.76 18.13 -3.96
C ALA A 178 -15.50 17.52 -2.75
N GLY A 179 -16.71 16.98 -2.96
CA GLY A 179 -17.48 16.33 -1.88
C GLY A 179 -17.07 14.89 -1.55
N TYR A 180 -16.07 14.35 -2.25
CA TYR A 180 -15.61 12.96 -2.12
C TYR A 180 -14.08 12.85 -2.16
N THR A 181 -13.38 13.93 -1.82
CA THR A 181 -11.92 13.99 -1.84
C THR A 181 -11.41 14.46 -0.49
N ASP A 182 -10.60 13.61 0.14
CA ASP A 182 -9.78 13.94 1.29
C ASP A 182 -8.37 13.33 1.12
N SER A 183 -7.52 13.55 2.10
CA SER A 183 -6.14 13.05 2.13
C SER A 183 -6.05 11.53 2.00
N PHE A 184 -6.95 10.80 2.68
CA PHE A 184 -6.99 9.34 2.63
C PHE A 184 -7.35 8.82 1.23
N ILE A 185 -8.36 9.39 0.58
CA ILE A 185 -8.78 8.99 -0.77
C ILE A 185 -7.70 9.33 -1.80
N LEU A 186 -7.03 10.48 -1.68
CA LEU A 186 -5.88 10.83 -2.52
C LEU A 186 -4.72 9.85 -2.30
N PHE A 187 -4.44 9.47 -1.05
CA PHE A 187 -3.39 8.52 -0.72
C PHE A 187 -3.71 7.12 -1.25
N LEU A 188 -4.97 6.68 -1.14
CA LEU A 188 -5.45 5.46 -1.77
C LEU A 188 -5.21 5.48 -3.29
N LYS A 189 -5.57 6.58 -3.96
CA LYS A 189 -5.33 6.74 -5.41
C LYS A 189 -3.83 6.70 -5.74
N SER A 190 -2.96 7.33 -4.94
CA SER A 190 -1.51 7.29 -5.18
C SER A 190 -0.92 5.89 -4.97
N VAL A 191 -1.39 5.12 -3.98
CA VAL A 191 -1.01 3.72 -3.76
C VAL A 191 -1.49 2.82 -4.89
N MET A 192 -2.68 3.06 -5.43
CA MET A 192 -3.17 2.33 -6.61
C MET A 192 -2.32 2.63 -7.86
N LEU A 193 -1.90 3.88 -8.08
CA LEU A 193 -0.94 4.21 -9.15
C LEU A 193 0.41 3.49 -8.96
N PHE A 194 0.92 3.49 -7.72
CA PHE A 194 2.12 2.74 -7.39
C PHE A 194 1.95 1.24 -7.70
N GLY A 195 0.78 0.67 -7.39
CA GLY A 195 0.38 -0.68 -7.78
C GLY A 195 0.43 -0.90 -9.29
N ARG A 196 -0.09 0.03 -10.10
CA ARG A 196 -0.02 -0.10 -11.57
C ARG A 196 1.42 -0.16 -12.09
N VAL A 197 2.32 0.61 -11.48
CA VAL A 197 3.76 0.56 -11.78
C VAL A 197 4.37 -0.79 -11.41
N THR A 198 4.11 -1.30 -10.21
CA THR A 198 4.66 -2.60 -9.79
C THR A 198 4.09 -3.75 -10.64
N ASP A 199 2.82 -3.71 -11.01
CA ASP A 199 2.20 -4.65 -11.93
C ASP A 199 2.82 -4.57 -13.33
N HIS A 200 2.99 -3.36 -13.88
CA HIS A 200 3.63 -3.15 -15.18
C HIS A 200 5.03 -3.77 -15.20
N ASN A 201 5.86 -3.44 -14.20
CA ASN A 201 7.21 -3.98 -14.10
C ASN A 201 7.24 -5.50 -13.95
N THR A 202 6.42 -6.04 -13.05
CA THR A 202 6.36 -7.49 -12.80
C THR A 202 5.91 -8.25 -14.04
N ARG A 203 4.87 -7.77 -14.72
CA ARG A 203 4.31 -8.39 -15.93
C ARG A 203 5.24 -8.28 -17.14
N SER A 204 5.95 -7.16 -17.27
CA SER A 204 6.97 -6.96 -18.30
C SER A 204 8.14 -7.92 -18.07
N ASN A 205 8.62 -8.06 -16.83
CA ASN A 205 9.71 -8.97 -16.48
C ASN A 205 9.34 -10.45 -16.67
N LEU A 206 8.13 -10.86 -16.28
CA LEU A 206 7.67 -12.26 -16.42
C LEU A 206 7.61 -12.74 -17.88
N ARG A 207 7.42 -11.82 -18.83
CA ARG A 207 7.30 -12.12 -20.27
C ARG A 207 8.53 -11.73 -21.07
N ALA A 208 9.54 -11.14 -20.43
CA ALA A 208 10.76 -10.71 -21.09
C ALA A 208 11.66 -11.92 -21.34
N PRO A 209 12.08 -12.20 -22.59
CA PRO A 209 13.00 -13.29 -22.89
C PRO A 209 14.42 -13.03 -22.34
N ASN A 210 14.77 -11.76 -22.14
CA ASN A 210 16.06 -11.31 -21.61
C ASN A 210 15.84 -10.15 -20.64
N LEU A 211 16.79 -9.93 -19.72
CA LEU A 211 16.83 -8.73 -18.89
C LEU A 211 16.89 -7.47 -19.76
N PRO A 212 16.32 -6.33 -19.32
CA PRO A 212 16.46 -5.06 -20.01
C PRO A 212 17.94 -4.74 -20.24
N THR A 213 18.31 -4.41 -21.47
CA THR A 213 19.68 -4.00 -21.78
C THR A 213 19.91 -2.58 -21.31
N LYS A 214 21.11 -2.29 -20.76
CA LYS A 214 21.52 -0.92 -20.45
C LYS A 214 21.50 -0.12 -21.76
N GLY A 215 20.55 0.81 -21.91
CA GLY A 215 20.30 1.58 -23.14
C GLY A 215 19.00 1.26 -23.87
N GLN A 216 18.21 0.28 -23.40
CA GLN A 216 16.86 0.08 -23.91
C GLN A 216 16.00 1.33 -23.62
N ASN A 217 15.36 1.87 -24.65
CA ASN A 217 14.41 2.95 -24.50
C ASN A 217 13.09 2.39 -23.94
N PRO A 218 12.71 2.71 -22.68
CA PRO A 218 11.53 2.12 -22.07
C PRO A 218 10.22 2.62 -22.69
N PHE A 219 10.23 3.75 -23.38
CA PHE A 219 9.04 4.31 -24.06
C PHE A 219 8.59 3.48 -25.27
N GLN A 220 9.35 2.46 -25.66
CA GLN A 220 8.93 1.45 -26.64
C GLN A 220 8.10 0.32 -25.99
N ILE A 221 8.06 0.24 -24.66
CA ILE A 221 7.28 -0.76 -23.92
C ILE A 221 5.82 -0.29 -23.88
N PRO A 222 4.85 -1.12 -24.32
CA PRO A 222 3.44 -0.73 -24.34
C PRO A 222 2.93 -0.29 -22.96
N GLY A 223 2.30 0.88 -22.89
CA GLY A 223 1.75 1.44 -21.66
C GLY A 223 2.75 2.18 -20.77
N PHE A 224 4.06 2.18 -21.12
CA PHE A 224 5.08 2.82 -20.30
C PHE A 224 4.96 4.35 -20.33
N GLN A 225 4.76 4.93 -21.53
CA GLN A 225 4.67 6.38 -21.67
C GLN A 225 3.45 6.95 -20.95
N GLU A 226 2.30 6.28 -21.09
CA GLU A 226 1.07 6.67 -20.43
C GLU A 226 1.22 6.60 -18.91
N LEU A 227 1.90 5.57 -18.40
CA LEU A 227 2.12 5.40 -16.97
C LEU A 227 3.15 6.39 -16.42
N ASP A 228 4.24 6.70 -17.15
CA ASP A 228 5.21 7.75 -16.80
C ASP A 228 4.52 9.12 -16.68
N ASN A 229 3.76 9.52 -17.70
CA ASN A 229 3.05 10.80 -17.68
C ASN A 229 2.08 10.89 -16.50
N LEU A 230 1.27 9.84 -16.31
CA LEU A 230 0.26 9.82 -15.26
C LEU A 230 0.87 9.93 -13.85
N VAL A 231 1.96 9.21 -13.60
CA VAL A 231 2.55 9.12 -12.25
C VAL A 231 3.49 10.27 -11.92
N SER A 232 4.22 10.78 -12.92
CA SER A 232 5.24 11.80 -12.70
C SER A 232 4.71 13.23 -12.84
N GLU A 233 3.59 13.43 -13.53
CA GLU A 233 3.03 14.74 -13.85
C GLU A 233 1.53 14.82 -13.55
N GLU A 234 0.69 14.10 -14.31
CA GLU A 234 -0.76 14.37 -14.34
C GLU A 234 -1.44 14.22 -12.96
N PHE A 235 -1.14 13.16 -12.21
CA PHE A 235 -1.67 12.96 -10.86
C PHE A 235 -1.23 14.07 -9.90
N LEU A 236 0.05 14.46 -9.94
CA LEU A 236 0.58 15.48 -9.04
C LEU A 236 -0.01 16.86 -9.38
N GLU A 237 -0.20 17.17 -10.66
CA GLU A 237 -0.78 18.42 -11.13
C GLU A 237 -2.29 18.50 -10.84
N SER A 238 -3.01 17.38 -10.89
CA SER A 238 -4.45 17.33 -10.64
C SER A 238 -4.85 17.46 -9.17
N ILE A 239 -3.93 17.25 -8.22
CA ILE A 239 -4.21 17.40 -6.78
C ILE A 239 -4.87 18.77 -6.52
N PRO A 240 -6.04 18.85 -5.86
CA PRO A 240 -6.72 20.12 -5.62
C PRO A 240 -5.88 21.08 -4.78
N THR A 241 -6.05 22.40 -4.97
CA THR A 241 -5.25 23.44 -4.30
C THR A 241 -5.21 23.29 -2.77
N SER A 242 -6.33 22.90 -2.15
CA SER A 242 -6.43 22.65 -0.70
C SER A 242 -5.56 21.49 -0.20
N PHE A 243 -5.08 20.62 -1.08
CA PHE A 243 -4.25 19.44 -0.78
C PHE A 243 -2.84 19.54 -1.37
N LYS A 244 -2.44 20.69 -1.94
CA LYS A 244 -1.09 20.88 -2.51
C LYS A 244 0.03 21.03 -1.46
N HIS A 245 -0.33 21.27 -0.20
CA HIS A 245 0.63 21.34 0.91
C HIS A 245 1.00 19.94 1.41
N LEU A 246 2.10 19.81 2.16
CA LEU A 246 2.62 18.53 2.68
C LEU A 246 1.89 18.00 3.93
N GLY A 247 0.72 18.54 4.27
CA GLY A 247 -0.02 18.15 5.48
C GLY A 247 0.55 18.63 6.80
N VAL A 248 1.58 19.49 6.80
CA VAL A 248 2.07 20.14 8.02
C VAL A 248 1.13 21.31 8.36
N ASN A 249 0.46 21.22 9.51
CA ASN A 249 -0.48 22.23 9.98
C ASN A 249 0.19 23.21 10.96
N ASP A 250 -0.37 24.41 11.10
CA ASP A 250 0.16 25.47 11.97
C ASP A 250 0.21 25.08 13.46
N ASP A 251 -0.64 24.14 13.87
CA ASP A 251 -0.69 23.59 15.23
C ASP A 251 0.39 22.53 15.50
N GLY A 252 1.25 22.27 14.52
CA GLY A 252 2.28 21.25 14.60
C GLY A 252 1.73 19.83 14.50
N SER A 253 0.50 19.63 14.02
CA SER A 253 0.00 18.31 13.60
C SER A 253 0.42 18.00 12.16
N LEU A 254 0.47 16.70 11.84
CA LEU A 254 0.81 16.20 10.51
C LEU A 254 -0.30 15.31 9.99
N ASP A 255 -0.87 15.69 8.85
CA ASP A 255 -1.66 14.79 8.02
C ASP A 255 -0.73 13.83 7.27
N THR A 256 -0.58 12.63 7.82
CA THR A 256 0.34 11.62 7.29
C THR A 256 -0.09 11.07 5.94
N ASP A 257 -1.40 11.00 5.70
CA ASP A 257 -1.92 10.53 4.41
C ASP A 257 -1.61 11.56 3.34
N LEU A 258 -1.85 12.85 3.62
CA LEU A 258 -1.52 13.93 2.70
C LEU A 258 -0.03 14.03 2.42
N TYR A 259 0.82 13.83 3.44
CA TYR A 259 2.25 13.71 3.23
C TYR A 259 2.56 12.59 2.23
N MET A 260 1.97 11.40 2.39
CA MET A 260 2.17 10.28 1.47
C MET A 260 1.62 10.52 0.06
N VAL A 261 0.55 11.31 -0.12
CA VAL A 261 0.06 11.72 -1.46
C VAL A 261 1.18 12.34 -2.29
N HIS A 262 2.07 13.13 -1.67
CA HIS A 262 3.19 13.79 -2.34
C HIS A 262 4.45 12.92 -2.45
N ILE A 263 4.59 11.88 -1.63
CA ILE A 263 5.77 10.99 -1.64
C ILE A 263 5.60 9.80 -2.59
N VAL A 264 4.43 9.15 -2.56
CA VAL A 264 4.19 7.89 -3.29
C VAL A 264 4.37 8.02 -4.81
N PRO A 265 3.90 9.08 -5.49
CA PRO A 265 4.11 9.23 -6.93
C PRO A 265 5.58 9.30 -7.33
N HIS A 266 6.43 9.90 -6.49
CA HIS A 266 7.88 9.89 -6.70
C HIS A 266 8.49 8.51 -6.49
N ALA A 267 8.05 7.78 -5.48
CA ALA A 267 8.44 6.38 -5.28
C ALA A 267 8.04 5.50 -6.48
N ALA A 268 6.82 5.68 -6.99
CA ALA A 268 6.32 5.00 -8.18
C ALA A 268 7.13 5.36 -9.43
N THR A 269 7.46 6.63 -9.63
CA THR A 269 8.35 7.09 -10.72
C THR A 269 9.70 6.39 -10.66
N ILE A 270 10.33 6.34 -9.47
CA ILE A 270 11.59 5.62 -9.27
C ILE A 270 11.43 4.14 -9.62
N THR A 271 10.38 3.50 -9.12
CA THR A 271 10.12 2.07 -9.39
C THR A 271 9.95 1.79 -10.88
N LEU A 272 9.25 2.65 -11.62
CA LEU A 272 9.05 2.50 -13.07
C LEU A 272 10.38 2.59 -13.85
N HIS A 273 11.24 3.54 -13.47
CA HIS A 273 12.44 3.88 -14.24
C HIS A 273 13.74 3.21 -13.78
N ASN A 274 13.79 2.61 -12.58
CA ASN A 274 15.05 2.14 -11.96
C ASN A 274 15.85 1.14 -12.81
N HIS A 275 15.18 0.28 -13.59
CA HIS A 275 15.86 -0.69 -14.47
C HIS A 275 16.51 -0.05 -15.71
N PHE A 276 16.18 1.21 -16.02
CA PHE A 276 16.59 1.92 -17.22
C PHE A 276 17.59 3.06 -16.93
N LEU A 277 18.10 3.12 -15.70
CA LEU A 277 19.09 4.12 -15.29
C LEU A 277 20.39 3.98 -16.10
N ASN A 278 20.85 5.09 -16.66
CA ASN A 278 22.15 5.21 -17.30
C ASN A 278 22.76 6.58 -16.99
N PHE A 279 23.78 6.59 -16.13
CA PHE A 279 24.45 7.82 -15.71
C PHE A 279 25.53 8.30 -16.70
N ASN A 280 25.96 7.43 -17.62
CA ASN A 280 26.93 7.79 -18.65
C ASN A 280 26.31 8.63 -19.78
N GLU A 281 24.98 8.66 -19.87
CA GLU A 281 24.23 9.42 -20.87
C GLU A 281 23.54 10.61 -20.20
N SER A 282 24.02 11.83 -20.47
CA SER A 282 23.48 13.06 -19.87
C SER A 282 22.00 13.30 -20.16
N ASN A 283 21.49 12.76 -21.28
CA ASN A 283 20.13 12.98 -21.76
C ASN A 283 19.20 11.78 -21.46
N ASN A 284 19.63 10.85 -20.61
CA ASN A 284 18.79 9.71 -20.24
C ASN A 284 17.61 10.17 -19.37
N LEU A 285 16.40 10.09 -19.95
CA LEU A 285 15.18 10.57 -19.30
C LEU A 285 14.85 9.79 -18.02
N SER A 286 15.08 8.46 -18.00
CA SER A 286 14.88 7.63 -16.81
C SER A 286 15.79 8.06 -15.65
N THR A 287 17.05 8.37 -15.93
CA THR A 287 17.99 8.93 -14.96
C THR A 287 17.48 10.28 -14.43
N ALA A 288 17.06 11.19 -15.32
CA ALA A 288 16.52 12.49 -14.90
C ALA A 288 15.26 12.35 -14.03
N ARG A 289 14.31 11.48 -14.42
CA ARG A 289 13.09 11.17 -13.65
C ARG A 289 13.41 10.67 -12.26
N CYS A 290 14.27 9.65 -12.13
CA CYS A 290 14.65 9.08 -10.84
C CYS A 290 15.38 10.08 -9.93
N VAL A 291 16.32 10.87 -10.48
CA VAL A 291 17.06 11.88 -9.71
C VAL A 291 16.13 12.99 -9.21
N ASN A 292 15.22 13.46 -10.06
CA ASN A 292 14.26 14.49 -9.67
C ASN A 292 13.26 13.97 -8.62
N ALA A 293 12.73 12.76 -8.80
CA ALA A 293 11.87 12.10 -7.81
C ALA A 293 12.57 11.91 -6.46
N THR A 294 13.84 11.48 -6.49
CA THR A 294 14.70 11.34 -5.30
C THR A 294 14.86 12.68 -4.58
N ARG A 295 15.15 13.74 -5.33
CA ARG A 295 15.29 15.10 -4.78
C ARG A 295 13.98 15.59 -4.16
N ALA A 296 12.84 15.31 -4.78
CA ALA A 296 11.53 15.68 -4.24
C ALA A 296 11.24 14.97 -2.90
N ILE A 297 11.54 13.67 -2.79
CA ILE A 297 11.43 12.91 -1.54
C ILE A 297 12.34 13.51 -0.45
N LEU A 298 13.60 13.81 -0.77
CA LEU A 298 14.53 14.47 0.16
C LEU A 298 14.05 15.85 0.59
N THR A 299 13.54 16.66 -0.34
CA THR A 299 13.01 18.01 -0.05
C THR A 299 11.82 17.93 0.90
N ALA A 300 10.90 17.00 0.67
CA ALA A 300 9.76 16.78 1.56
C ALA A 300 10.21 16.30 2.96
N TYR A 301 11.24 15.46 3.04
CA TYR A 301 11.85 15.09 4.31
C TYR A 301 12.48 16.30 5.03
N TYR A 302 13.27 17.12 4.33
CA TYR A 302 13.92 18.27 4.96
C TYR A 302 12.91 19.26 5.54
N ARG A 303 11.82 19.53 4.82
CA ARG A 303 10.70 20.33 5.33
C ARG A 303 10.07 19.73 6.59
N LEU A 304 9.97 18.41 6.67
CA LEU A 304 9.50 17.74 7.88
C LEU A 304 10.52 17.89 9.03
N SER A 305 11.82 17.78 8.74
CA SER A 305 12.89 17.89 9.74
C SER A 305 13.06 19.29 10.34
N GLU A 306 12.56 20.32 9.66
CA GLU A 306 12.50 21.70 10.17
C GLU A 306 11.44 21.84 11.28
N THR A 307 10.53 20.88 11.40
CA THR A 307 9.48 20.87 12.43
C THR A 307 9.90 20.01 13.62
N SER A 308 9.29 20.24 14.79
CA SER A 308 9.44 19.39 15.97
C SER A 308 8.58 18.12 15.92
N LEU A 309 8.13 17.69 14.73
CA LEU A 309 7.25 16.53 14.57
C LEU A 309 7.98 15.23 14.86
N ASP A 310 7.30 14.32 15.56
CA ASP A 310 7.78 12.97 15.75
C ASP A 310 7.58 12.15 14.46
N ILE A 311 8.69 11.93 13.76
CA ILE A 311 8.72 11.15 12.52
C ILE A 311 8.21 9.71 12.70
N SER A 312 8.21 9.16 13.91
CA SER A 312 7.69 7.80 14.19
C SER A 312 6.19 7.66 13.88
N ARG A 313 5.48 8.79 13.82
CA ARG A 313 4.05 8.84 13.53
C ARG A 313 3.71 8.83 12.04
N LEU A 314 4.70 8.91 11.15
CA LEU A 314 4.49 8.81 9.71
C LEU A 314 3.89 7.46 9.34
N HIS A 315 3.24 7.40 8.18
CA HIS A 315 2.74 6.16 7.63
C HIS A 315 3.90 5.17 7.33
N PRO A 316 3.85 3.89 7.73
CA PRO A 316 4.99 2.96 7.61
C PRO A 316 5.56 2.79 6.21
N PHE A 317 4.73 2.93 5.18
CA PHE A 317 5.15 2.87 3.78
C PHE A 317 6.22 3.90 3.40
N VAL A 318 6.35 5.01 4.15
CA VAL A 318 7.37 6.03 3.90
C VAL A 318 8.79 5.45 3.88
N THR A 319 9.04 4.40 4.67
CA THR A 319 10.34 3.72 4.75
C THR A 319 10.77 3.11 3.42
N ILE A 320 9.83 2.56 2.66
CA ILE A 320 10.08 2.02 1.32
C ILE A 320 10.33 3.15 0.33
N CYS A 321 9.59 4.26 0.45
CA CYS A 321 9.80 5.42 -0.40
C CYS A 321 11.22 6.00 -0.22
N TRP A 322 11.69 6.13 1.03
CA TRP A 322 13.07 6.52 1.34
C TRP A 322 14.10 5.49 0.88
N TYR A 323 13.79 4.20 1.00
CA TYR A 323 14.67 3.14 0.50
C TYR A 323 14.85 3.23 -1.02
N LEU A 324 13.77 3.43 -1.79
CA LEU A 324 13.83 3.59 -3.24
C LEU A 324 14.66 4.81 -3.64
N ALA A 325 14.47 5.95 -2.96
CA ALA A 325 15.31 7.13 -3.14
C ALA A 325 16.80 6.85 -2.83
N ALA A 326 17.09 6.11 -1.75
CA ALA A 326 18.45 5.74 -1.36
C ALA A 326 19.11 4.83 -2.40
N VAL A 327 18.36 3.92 -3.02
CA VAL A 327 18.86 3.04 -4.10
C VAL A 327 19.35 3.88 -5.29
N VAL A 328 18.61 4.93 -5.69
CA VAL A 328 19.04 5.85 -6.75
C VAL A 328 20.31 6.58 -6.35
N GLN A 329 20.37 7.12 -5.12
CA GLN A 329 21.55 7.83 -4.63
C GLN A 329 22.79 6.95 -4.56
N ILE A 330 22.65 5.69 -4.14
CA ILE A 330 23.77 4.74 -4.13
C ILE A 330 24.30 4.51 -5.56
N GLN A 331 23.42 4.38 -6.54
CA GLN A 331 23.84 4.20 -7.94
C GLN A 331 24.52 5.47 -8.48
N LEU A 332 24.01 6.66 -8.15
CA LEU A 332 24.62 7.93 -8.52
C LEU A 332 26.01 8.12 -7.87
N CYS A 333 26.13 7.74 -6.60
CA CYS A 333 27.41 7.76 -5.87
C CYS A 333 28.44 6.85 -6.53
N LYS A 334 28.05 5.63 -6.92
CA LYS A 334 28.94 4.70 -7.66
C LYS A 334 29.43 5.32 -8.96
N TYR A 335 28.54 5.97 -9.72
CA TYR A 335 28.93 6.66 -10.94
C TYR A 335 29.95 7.78 -10.68
N PHE A 336 29.77 8.60 -9.63
CA PHE A 336 30.75 9.64 -9.29
C PHE A 336 32.11 9.09 -8.87
N ILE A 337 32.14 7.94 -8.20
CA ILE A 337 33.39 7.21 -7.92
C ILE A 337 34.06 6.76 -9.22
N GLU A 338 33.29 6.20 -10.16
CA GLU A 338 33.81 5.72 -11.46
C GLU A 338 34.43 6.84 -12.31
N ILE A 339 33.87 8.04 -12.28
CA ILE A 339 34.41 9.21 -13.00
C ILE A 339 35.39 10.06 -12.17
N ASN A 340 35.72 9.61 -10.95
CA ASN A 340 36.62 10.28 -10.01
C ASN A 340 36.21 11.72 -9.63
N ASP A 341 34.90 11.95 -9.46
CA ASP A 341 34.32 13.22 -9.01
C ASP A 341 34.06 13.22 -7.50
N THR A 342 35.12 13.51 -6.75
CA THR A 342 35.11 13.46 -5.28
C THR A 342 34.19 14.52 -4.64
N ALA A 343 33.96 15.65 -5.32
CA ALA A 343 33.11 16.72 -4.80
C ALA A 343 31.64 16.29 -4.80
N ARG A 344 31.14 15.77 -5.94
CA ARG A 344 29.75 15.31 -6.04
C ARG A 344 29.51 14.00 -5.29
N GLU A 345 30.52 13.13 -5.24
CA GLU A 345 30.50 11.94 -4.37
C GLU A 345 30.19 12.31 -2.92
N SER A 346 30.95 13.27 -2.34
CA SER A 346 30.80 13.69 -0.95
C SER A 346 29.39 14.24 -0.64
N THR A 347 28.81 15.02 -1.56
CA THR A 347 27.44 15.52 -1.42
C THR A 347 26.41 14.38 -1.38
N VAL A 348 26.46 13.46 -2.35
CA VAL A 348 25.54 12.32 -2.40
C VAL A 348 25.71 11.41 -1.20
N TRP A 349 26.94 11.25 -0.70
CA TRP A 349 27.20 10.48 0.51
C TRP A 349 26.51 11.07 1.74
N GLY A 350 26.47 12.40 1.86
CA GLY A 350 25.68 13.10 2.88
C GLY A 350 24.20 12.75 2.82
N GLU A 351 23.61 12.79 1.62
CA GLU A 351 22.19 12.47 1.39
C GLU A 351 21.87 10.98 1.68
N ILE A 352 22.76 10.06 1.31
CA ILE A 352 22.64 8.64 1.66
C ILE A 352 22.62 8.45 3.17
N ASN A 353 23.50 9.15 3.90
CA ASN A 353 23.55 9.07 5.35
C ASN A 353 22.29 9.62 6.01
N VAL A 354 21.71 10.69 5.48
CA VAL A 354 20.40 11.22 5.90
C VAL A 354 19.33 10.13 5.75
N LEU A 355 19.15 9.56 4.55
CA LEU A 355 18.15 8.50 4.30
C LEU A 355 18.36 7.27 5.20
N ARG A 356 19.62 6.88 5.43
CA ARG A 356 19.96 5.78 6.34
C ARG A 356 19.59 6.09 7.79
N PHE A 357 19.92 7.29 8.26
CA PHE A 357 19.65 7.72 9.64
C PHE A 357 18.15 7.74 9.92
N ILE A 358 17.36 8.32 9.02
CA ILE A 358 15.90 8.45 9.22
C ILE A 358 15.25 7.07 9.24
N ARG A 359 15.63 6.19 8.30
CA ARG A 359 15.16 4.81 8.29
C ARG A 359 15.47 4.10 9.60
N HIS A 360 16.68 4.30 10.15
CA HIS A 360 17.05 3.71 11.43
C HIS A 360 16.27 4.31 12.59
N ALA A 361 16.14 5.63 12.67
CA ALA A 361 15.36 6.30 13.71
C ALA A 361 13.87 5.92 13.69
N TYR A 362 13.32 5.64 12.50
CA TYR A 362 11.95 5.23 12.31
C TYR A 362 11.70 3.75 12.66
N LEU A 363 12.59 2.83 12.25
CA LEU A 363 12.43 1.39 12.46
C LEU A 363 13.01 0.88 13.79
N TRP A 364 13.96 1.59 14.40
CA TRP A 364 14.69 1.17 15.60
C TRP A 364 14.59 2.24 16.68
N GLN A 365 13.49 2.23 17.42
CA GLN A 365 13.47 2.83 18.75
C GLN A 365 13.95 1.77 19.76
N PRO A 366 14.88 2.08 20.66
CA PRO A 366 15.23 1.15 21.73
C PRO A 366 13.98 0.87 22.55
N VAL A 367 13.53 -0.38 22.57
CA VAL A 367 12.55 -0.86 23.54
C VAL A 367 13.16 -0.52 24.92
N PRO A 368 12.54 0.35 25.74
CA PRO A 368 13.07 0.60 27.07
C PRO A 368 13.12 -0.75 27.78
N ASP A 369 14.30 -1.09 28.30
CA ASP A 369 14.57 -2.34 29.00
C ASP A 369 13.38 -2.69 29.89
N ARG A 370 12.66 -3.75 29.52
CA ARG A 370 11.64 -4.35 30.39
C ARG A 370 12.39 -4.91 31.60
N LYS A 371 12.45 -4.11 32.66
CA LYS A 371 12.81 -4.58 34.00
C LYS A 371 11.80 -5.59 34.52
#